data_AF-A0A0H5R516-F1
#
_entry.id   AF-A0A0H5R516-F1
#
_cell.length_a   1.000
_cell.length_b   1.000
_cell.length_c   1.000
_cell.angle_alpha   90.00
_cell.angle_beta   90.00
_cell.angle_gamma   90.00
#
_symmetry.space_group_name_H-M   'P 1'
#
loop_
_entity.id
_entity.type
_entity.pdbx_description
1 polymer ?
#
loop_
_entity_poly.entity_id
_entity_poly.type
_entity_poly.pdbx_seq_one_letter_code
_entity_poly.pdbx_strand_id
1 'polypeptide(L)'
;MLLPLKYIVFLTLLRYCSCEIVQNWEMRGNVCTTDIGKFCPKIKRPIEVMACLEHHDKELSKECAHAIRKCPIYKCADDILKFCPDAQSSAEIVACLLKHRSELSQKCASEDGVNDHPAKRAHFRAEHPCFSDEQALCQKESFLDTVLCLKDDLNKDALTKRCSKTVNHCPIFMCVDIAQKACPEVASMDELRSCIEVNAPKCINKMAPIHDPLSGSCKNEIKQYCRDSNSRSVSLYQCLKSHEDDLSESCEDAVDDHFEHKCDGDIKTHCSQHIGEKLMQCLKQLQNPTKKCKKAITQNGNILRYGFRVGNSVLANNGHADVQEHINDGHAMLILLISSLVAITVTLAAFLYAFRRSPVSQDDATTSLVPSSPATEYVRI
;
A
#
# COMPACT_ATOMS: atom_id res chain seq x y z
N MET A 1 21.37 -7.61 -11.40
CA MET A 1 20.73 -6.71 -12.40
C MET A 1 20.23 -5.49 -11.65
N LEU A 2 20.76 -4.30 -11.96
CA LEU A 2 20.34 -3.04 -11.34
C LEU A 2 19.32 -2.35 -12.25
N LEU A 3 18.19 -1.89 -11.68
CA LEU A 3 17.12 -1.22 -12.42
C LEU A 3 17.52 0.23 -12.75
N PRO A 4 17.22 0.74 -13.97
CA PRO A 4 17.68 2.07 -14.37
C PRO A 4 17.07 3.22 -13.55
N LEU A 5 17.71 4.37 -13.40
CA LEU A 5 17.31 5.41 -12.42
C LEU A 5 15.90 5.99 -12.62
N LYS A 6 15.39 5.90 -13.86
CA LYS A 6 13.97 6.13 -14.17
C LYS A 6 13.07 5.29 -13.26
N TYR A 7 13.46 4.06 -12.92
CA TYR A 7 12.77 3.15 -12.01
C TYR A 7 12.75 3.56 -10.56
N ILE A 8 13.77 4.23 -10.02
CA ILE A 8 13.81 4.53 -8.59
C ILE A 8 12.87 5.69 -8.24
N VAL A 9 12.84 6.71 -9.10
CA VAL A 9 11.86 7.80 -9.05
C VAL A 9 10.45 7.24 -9.31
N PHE A 10 10.34 6.32 -10.28
CA PHE A 10 9.09 5.62 -10.57
C PHE A 10 8.64 4.73 -9.40
N LEU A 11 9.55 4.13 -8.63
CA LEU A 11 9.25 3.32 -7.45
C LEU A 11 8.79 4.15 -6.25
N THR A 12 9.31 5.38 -6.13
CA THR A 12 8.81 6.34 -5.15
C THR A 12 7.44 6.88 -5.54
N LEU A 13 7.15 7.04 -6.84
CA LEU A 13 5.81 7.38 -7.34
C LEU A 13 4.84 6.18 -7.30
N LEU A 14 5.31 4.94 -7.49
CA LEU A 14 4.54 3.72 -7.28
C LEU A 14 4.16 3.52 -5.81
N ARG A 15 4.96 4.02 -4.86
CA ARG A 15 4.56 4.11 -3.45
C ARG A 15 3.33 5.00 -3.23
N TYR A 16 3.07 5.96 -4.13
CA TYR A 16 1.89 6.82 -4.13
C TYR A 16 0.74 6.31 -5.02
N CYS A 17 1.00 5.33 -5.89
CA CYS A 17 -0.03 4.50 -6.49
C CYS A 17 -0.33 3.35 -5.52
N SER A 18 -1.07 3.66 -4.46
CA SER A 18 -1.44 2.74 -3.37
C SER A 18 -2.38 1.63 -3.86
N CYS A 19 -1.84 0.73 -4.67
CA CYS A 19 -2.44 -0.57 -4.91
C CYS A 19 -2.00 -1.48 -3.76
N GLU A 20 -2.65 -1.33 -2.61
CA GLU A 20 -2.38 -2.13 -1.41
C GLU A 20 -2.45 -3.64 -1.70
N ILE A 21 -3.20 -4.05 -2.72
CA ILE A 21 -3.36 -5.44 -3.12
C ILE A 21 -2.04 -6.09 -3.59
N VAL A 22 -1.16 -5.36 -4.28
CA VAL A 22 0.09 -5.94 -4.83
C VAL A 22 1.18 -6.04 -3.77
N GLN A 23 1.23 -5.12 -2.81
CA GLN A 23 2.24 -5.14 -1.75
C GLN A 23 1.93 -6.11 -0.61
N ASN A 24 0.65 -6.48 -0.41
CA ASN A 24 0.20 -7.31 0.71
C ASN A 24 -0.33 -8.70 0.29
N TRP A 25 0.08 -9.22 -0.87
CA TRP A 25 -0.35 -10.55 -1.36
C TRP A 25 -0.13 -11.69 -0.36
N GLU A 26 0.96 -11.68 0.42
CA GLU A 26 1.25 -12.71 1.43
C GLU A 26 0.58 -12.45 2.79
N MET A 27 -0.04 -11.29 3.00
CA MET A 27 -0.65 -10.94 4.28
C MET A 27 -2.16 -11.22 4.22
N ARG A 28 -2.60 -12.17 5.05
CA ARG A 28 -4.02 -12.47 5.31
C ARG A 28 -4.78 -11.17 5.55
N GLY A 29 -5.67 -10.80 4.63
CA GLY A 29 -6.49 -9.59 4.77
C GLY A 29 -6.61 -8.69 3.54
N ASN A 30 -6.38 -9.20 2.32
CA ASN A 30 -6.76 -8.42 1.14
C ASN A 30 -8.29 -8.43 0.97
N VAL A 31 -8.87 -7.30 0.53
CA VAL A 31 -10.31 -7.13 0.29
C VAL A 31 -10.88 -8.09 -0.78
N CYS A 32 -10.01 -8.75 -1.54
CA CYS A 32 -10.33 -9.73 -2.57
C CYS A 32 -10.20 -11.19 -2.12
N THR A 33 -9.93 -11.48 -0.84
CA THR A 33 -9.52 -12.84 -0.41
C THR A 33 -10.61 -13.87 -0.72
N THR A 34 -11.86 -13.51 -0.48
CA THR A 34 -13.04 -14.33 -0.80
C THR A 34 -13.16 -14.57 -2.30
N ASP A 35 -13.01 -13.54 -3.12
CA ASP A 35 -13.10 -13.64 -4.58
C ASP A 35 -11.94 -14.46 -5.17
N ILE A 36 -10.73 -14.30 -4.64
CA ILE A 36 -9.57 -15.11 -5.04
C ILE A 36 -9.83 -16.59 -4.73
N GLY A 37 -10.36 -16.91 -3.55
CA GLY A 37 -10.71 -18.29 -3.20
C GLY A 37 -11.82 -18.87 -4.09
N LYS A 38 -12.77 -18.04 -4.50
CA LYS A 38 -13.91 -18.44 -5.34
C LYS A 38 -13.51 -18.62 -6.81
N PHE A 39 -12.83 -17.65 -7.39
CA PHE A 39 -12.56 -17.57 -8.83
C PHE A 39 -11.16 -18.07 -9.22
N CYS A 40 -10.18 -17.93 -8.32
CA CYS A 40 -8.77 -18.19 -8.61
C CYS A 40 -8.09 -19.22 -7.67
N PRO A 41 -8.74 -20.35 -7.26
CA PRO A 41 -8.28 -21.20 -6.15
C PRO A 41 -6.95 -21.93 -6.38
N LYS A 42 -6.54 -22.12 -7.64
CA LYS A 42 -5.33 -22.89 -8.01
C LYS A 42 -4.14 -22.02 -8.35
N ILE A 43 -4.32 -20.71 -8.33
CA ILE A 43 -3.31 -19.77 -8.80
C ILE A 43 -2.43 -19.35 -7.63
N LYS A 44 -1.11 -19.46 -7.84
CA LYS A 44 -0.11 -19.19 -6.80
C LYS A 44 0.72 -17.93 -7.05
N ARG A 45 0.83 -17.49 -8.30
CA ARG A 45 1.61 -16.28 -8.62
C ARG A 45 0.72 -15.05 -8.54
N PRO A 46 1.18 -13.95 -7.91
CA PRO A 46 0.38 -12.72 -7.79
C PRO A 46 -0.13 -12.21 -9.14
N ILE A 47 0.73 -12.22 -10.16
CA ILE A 47 0.40 -11.76 -11.53
C ILE A 47 -0.72 -12.60 -12.14
N GLU A 48 -0.66 -13.92 -11.98
CA GLU A 48 -1.71 -14.81 -12.49
C GLU A 48 -3.04 -14.57 -11.77
N VAL A 49 -3.02 -14.23 -10.47
CA VAL A 49 -4.24 -13.87 -9.74
C VAL A 49 -4.80 -12.55 -10.26
N MET A 50 -3.96 -11.56 -10.53
CA MET A 50 -4.41 -10.31 -11.12
C MET A 50 -5.13 -10.53 -12.46
N ALA A 51 -4.55 -11.35 -13.32
CA ALA A 51 -5.16 -11.70 -14.61
C ALA A 51 -6.47 -12.48 -14.42
N CYS A 52 -6.49 -13.43 -13.50
CA CYS A 52 -7.71 -14.19 -13.19
C CYS A 52 -8.83 -13.28 -12.66
N LEU A 53 -8.54 -12.39 -11.71
CA LEU A 53 -9.53 -11.46 -11.18
C LEU A 53 -10.04 -10.48 -12.25
N GLU A 54 -9.18 -10.06 -13.18
CA GLU A 54 -9.58 -9.21 -14.31
C GLU A 54 -10.59 -9.92 -15.23
N HIS A 55 -10.40 -11.21 -15.50
CA HIS A 55 -11.34 -12.02 -16.28
C HIS A 55 -12.70 -12.18 -15.58
N HIS A 56 -12.71 -12.08 -14.24
CA HIS A 56 -13.90 -12.18 -13.41
C HIS A 56 -14.44 -10.83 -12.93
N ASP A 57 -14.01 -9.66 -13.45
CA ASP A 57 -14.34 -8.31 -12.93
C ASP A 57 -15.85 -8.08 -12.67
N LYS A 58 -16.73 -8.69 -13.48
CA LYS A 58 -18.19 -8.56 -13.35
C LYS A 58 -18.80 -9.43 -12.24
N GLU A 59 -18.08 -10.45 -11.80
CA GLU A 59 -18.52 -11.44 -10.81
C GLU A 59 -17.91 -11.22 -9.43
N LEU A 60 -16.89 -10.35 -9.33
CA LEU A 60 -16.24 -10.00 -8.07
C LEU A 60 -17.22 -9.32 -7.11
N SER A 61 -16.95 -9.45 -5.81
CA SER A 61 -17.58 -8.59 -4.80
C SER A 61 -17.39 -7.11 -5.14
N LYS A 62 -18.32 -6.26 -4.67
CA LYS A 62 -18.26 -4.81 -4.93
C LYS A 62 -16.95 -4.21 -4.40
N GLU A 63 -16.51 -4.69 -3.25
CA GLU A 63 -15.32 -4.27 -2.54
C GLU A 63 -14.06 -4.64 -3.34
N CYS A 64 -13.97 -5.88 -3.82
CA CYS A 64 -12.84 -6.32 -4.62
C CYS A 64 -12.80 -5.64 -6.00
N ALA A 65 -13.94 -5.56 -6.70
CA ALA A 65 -14.04 -4.87 -7.99
C ALA A 65 -13.60 -3.40 -7.87
N HIS A 66 -14.01 -2.72 -6.80
CA HIS A 66 -13.59 -1.33 -6.54
C HIS A 66 -12.09 -1.22 -6.30
N ALA A 67 -11.52 -2.14 -5.52
CA ALA A 67 -10.10 -2.14 -5.21
C ALA A 67 -9.24 -2.42 -6.46
N ILE A 68 -9.68 -3.31 -7.34
CA ILE A 68 -9.02 -3.63 -8.62
C ILE A 68 -9.12 -2.45 -9.59
N ARG A 69 -10.31 -1.85 -9.75
CA ARG A 69 -10.50 -0.70 -10.66
C ARG A 69 -9.67 0.51 -10.29
N LYS A 70 -9.37 0.68 -9.00
CA LYS A 70 -8.46 1.73 -8.50
C LYS A 70 -6.99 1.49 -8.82
N CYS A 71 -6.63 0.29 -9.25
CA CYS A 71 -5.25 -0.10 -9.48
C CYS A 71 -4.95 -0.18 -10.99
N PRO A 72 -4.31 0.85 -11.57
CA PRO A 72 -3.85 0.91 -12.96
C PRO A 72 -3.31 -0.39 -13.54
N ILE A 73 -2.47 -1.07 -12.77
CA ILE A 73 -1.69 -2.22 -13.21
C ILE A 73 -2.55 -3.47 -13.46
N TYR A 74 -3.78 -3.55 -12.91
CA TYR A 74 -4.70 -4.64 -13.20
C TYR A 74 -5.20 -4.63 -14.64
N LYS A 75 -5.32 -3.45 -15.25
CA LYS A 75 -5.72 -3.31 -16.66
C LYS A 75 -4.66 -3.84 -17.64
N CYS A 76 -3.50 -4.20 -17.11
CA CYS A 76 -2.35 -4.69 -17.84
C CYS A 76 -2.09 -6.19 -17.62
N ALA A 77 -2.95 -6.92 -16.91
CA ALA A 77 -2.57 -8.26 -16.46
C ALA A 77 -2.26 -9.22 -17.62
N ASP A 78 -3.01 -9.14 -18.72
CA ASP A 78 -2.71 -9.90 -19.95
C ASP A 78 -1.34 -9.55 -20.54
N ASP A 79 -1.01 -8.26 -20.61
CA ASP A 79 0.29 -7.80 -21.12
C ASP A 79 1.43 -8.18 -20.17
N ILE A 80 1.20 -8.17 -18.86
CA ILE A 80 2.18 -8.61 -17.87
C ILE A 80 2.45 -10.11 -18.03
N LEU A 81 1.42 -10.94 -18.19
CA LEU A 81 1.60 -12.37 -18.44
C LEU A 81 2.33 -12.64 -19.75
N LYS A 82 2.04 -11.84 -20.79
CA LYS A 82 2.63 -12.00 -22.12
C LYS A 82 4.10 -11.55 -22.17
N PHE A 83 4.39 -10.36 -21.67
CA PHE A 83 5.70 -9.73 -21.84
C PHE A 83 6.60 -9.89 -20.61
N CYS A 84 6.01 -10.06 -19.43
CA CYS A 84 6.71 -9.98 -18.14
C CYS A 84 6.49 -11.22 -17.25
N PRO A 85 6.57 -12.47 -17.77
CA PRO A 85 6.22 -13.68 -17.01
C PRO A 85 7.14 -13.95 -15.81
N ASP A 86 8.36 -13.41 -15.85
CA ASP A 86 9.40 -13.61 -14.84
C ASP A 86 9.48 -12.47 -13.80
N ALA A 87 8.68 -11.42 -13.96
CA ALA A 87 8.67 -10.32 -13.00
C ALA A 87 8.08 -10.78 -11.67
N GLN A 88 8.80 -10.56 -10.57
CA GLN A 88 8.39 -11.03 -9.23
C GLN A 88 7.89 -9.88 -8.34
N SER A 89 8.15 -8.64 -8.74
CA SER A 89 7.74 -7.45 -8.01
C SER A 89 7.01 -6.45 -8.89
N SER A 90 6.19 -5.59 -8.27
CA SER A 90 5.57 -4.46 -8.98
C SER A 90 6.60 -3.57 -9.69
N ALA A 91 7.79 -3.42 -9.10
CA ALA A 91 8.92 -2.72 -9.70
C ALA A 91 9.35 -3.34 -11.03
N GLU A 92 9.57 -4.65 -11.04
CA GLU A 92 10.01 -5.42 -12.20
C GLU A 92 8.92 -5.58 -13.26
N ILE A 93 7.65 -5.57 -12.84
CA ILE A 93 6.52 -5.56 -13.76
C ILE A 93 6.55 -4.25 -14.55
N VAL A 94 6.65 -3.10 -13.88
CA VAL A 94 6.49 -1.83 -14.58
C VAL A 94 7.65 -1.48 -15.52
N ALA A 95 8.91 -1.51 -15.10
CA ALA A 95 9.75 -2.66 -15.29
C ALA A 95 9.83 -3.06 -16.75
N CYS A 96 9.33 -4.25 -16.94
CA CYS A 96 9.20 -4.88 -18.22
C CYS A 96 8.15 -4.18 -19.09
N LEU A 97 7.00 -3.74 -18.56
CA LEU A 97 5.94 -3.08 -19.35
C LEU A 97 6.43 -1.82 -20.10
N LEU A 98 7.27 -1.00 -19.47
CA LEU A 98 7.86 0.18 -20.11
C LEU A 98 8.84 -0.18 -21.23
N LYS A 99 9.49 -1.35 -21.17
CA LYS A 99 10.34 -1.84 -22.27
C LYS A 99 9.50 -2.29 -23.46
N HIS A 100 8.33 -2.87 -23.20
CA HIS A 100 7.38 -3.35 -24.21
C HIS A 100 6.29 -2.33 -24.55
N ARG A 101 6.50 -1.04 -24.26
CA ARG A 101 5.47 0.01 -24.33
C ARG A 101 4.72 0.07 -25.66
N SER A 102 5.42 -0.11 -26.79
CA SER A 102 4.83 -0.09 -28.13
C SER A 102 4.05 -1.37 -28.48
N GLU A 103 4.22 -2.43 -27.70
CA GLU A 103 3.62 -3.75 -27.91
C GLU A 103 2.44 -4.01 -26.96
N LEU A 104 2.22 -3.13 -25.98
CA LEU A 104 1.14 -3.24 -25.00
C LEU A 104 -0.23 -3.14 -25.69
N SER A 105 -1.21 -3.87 -25.18
CA SER A 105 -2.60 -3.74 -25.58
C SER A 105 -3.10 -2.30 -25.40
N GLN A 106 -4.11 -1.88 -26.17
CA GLN A 106 -4.71 -0.55 -25.98
C GLN A 106 -5.24 -0.35 -24.55
N LYS A 107 -5.69 -1.43 -23.90
CA LYS A 107 -6.20 -1.40 -22.51
C LYS A 107 -5.09 -1.00 -21.53
N CYS A 108 -3.91 -1.62 -21.65
CA CYS A 108 -2.75 -1.33 -20.81
C CYS A 108 -2.00 -0.05 -21.24
N ALA A 109 -1.97 0.24 -22.54
CA ALA A 109 -1.38 1.45 -23.11
C ALA A 109 -2.25 2.70 -22.90
N SER A 110 -3.52 2.55 -22.48
CA SER A 110 -4.38 3.67 -22.14
C SER A 110 -3.81 4.50 -20.98
N GLU A 111 -4.32 5.73 -20.81
CA GLU A 111 -3.86 6.69 -19.78
C GLU A 111 -3.90 6.15 -18.35
N ASP A 112 -4.64 5.06 -18.12
CA ASP A 112 -4.79 4.44 -16.81
C ASP A 112 -3.88 3.23 -16.56
N GLY A 113 -3.12 2.71 -17.53
CA GLY A 113 -2.39 1.43 -17.38
C GLY A 113 -0.90 1.59 -17.07
N VAL A 114 -0.12 2.07 -18.04
CA VAL A 114 1.36 2.22 -17.92
C VAL A 114 1.83 3.64 -18.18
N ASN A 115 1.00 4.44 -18.84
CA ASN A 115 1.29 5.85 -19.06
C ASN A 115 1.11 6.59 -17.73
N ASP A 116 2.21 6.71 -16.99
CA ASP A 116 2.39 7.74 -15.97
C ASP A 116 1.88 9.07 -16.54
N HIS A 117 0.73 9.45 -16.03
CA HIS A 117 -0.25 10.34 -16.62
C HIS A 117 0.41 11.71 -16.81
N PRO A 118 0.62 12.24 -18.03
CA PRO A 118 1.14 13.60 -18.19
C PRO A 118 0.25 14.61 -17.48
N ALA A 119 -1.06 14.35 -17.34
CA ALA A 119 -2.00 15.16 -16.58
C ALA A 119 -1.80 15.06 -15.04
N LYS A 120 -1.59 13.87 -14.44
CA LYS A 120 -1.24 13.81 -13.00
C LYS A 120 0.18 14.28 -12.74
N ARG A 121 1.13 14.01 -13.63
CA ARG A 121 2.47 14.56 -13.56
C ARG A 121 2.43 16.08 -13.69
N ALA A 122 1.58 16.65 -14.55
CA ALA A 122 1.36 18.09 -14.68
C ALA A 122 0.65 18.68 -13.45
N HIS A 123 -0.32 17.98 -12.87
CA HIS A 123 -1.02 18.43 -11.66
C HIS A 123 -0.10 18.39 -10.43
N PHE A 124 0.67 17.30 -10.27
CA PHE A 124 1.65 17.16 -9.21
C PHE A 124 2.83 18.12 -9.43
N ARG A 125 3.23 18.36 -10.69
CA ARG A 125 4.16 19.43 -11.06
C ARG A 125 3.60 20.78 -10.65
N ALA A 126 2.37 21.12 -11.02
CA ALA A 126 1.77 22.43 -10.77
C ALA A 126 1.66 22.76 -9.28
N GLU A 127 1.44 21.76 -8.44
CA GLU A 127 1.44 21.93 -6.98
C GLU A 127 2.83 21.82 -6.33
N HIS A 128 3.85 21.38 -7.07
CA HIS A 128 5.19 21.19 -6.53
C HIS A 128 5.80 22.56 -6.16
N PRO A 129 6.44 22.70 -4.99
CA PRO A 129 7.06 23.95 -4.56
C PRO A 129 8.07 24.56 -5.55
N CYS A 130 8.62 23.74 -6.44
CA CYS A 130 9.59 24.14 -7.47
C CYS A 130 9.00 24.35 -8.87
N PHE A 131 7.70 24.28 -9.07
CA PHE A 131 7.13 24.32 -10.42
C PHE A 131 7.47 25.60 -11.19
N SER A 132 7.32 26.75 -10.54
CA SER A 132 7.62 28.05 -11.14
C SER A 132 9.11 28.18 -11.46
N ASP A 133 9.98 27.73 -10.55
CA ASP A 133 11.43 27.73 -10.75
C ASP A 133 11.84 26.78 -11.88
N GLU A 134 11.22 25.60 -11.95
CA GLU A 134 11.42 24.63 -13.01
C GLU A 134 11.05 25.22 -14.39
N GLN A 135 9.90 25.87 -14.52
CA GLN A 135 9.53 26.49 -15.80
C GLN A 135 10.46 27.66 -16.18
N ALA A 136 10.88 28.45 -15.20
CA ALA A 136 11.72 29.62 -15.43
C ALA A 136 13.17 29.25 -15.78
N LEU A 137 13.70 28.20 -15.15
CA LEU A 137 15.12 27.86 -15.19
C LEU A 137 15.41 26.60 -16.02
N CYS A 138 14.47 25.64 -16.05
CA CYS A 138 14.71 24.29 -16.56
C CYS A 138 13.80 23.95 -17.76
N GLN A 139 14.28 24.21 -18.98
CA GLN A 139 13.59 23.84 -20.23
C GLN A 139 13.84 22.39 -20.66
N LYS A 140 13.89 21.43 -19.73
CA LYS A 140 14.29 20.05 -20.06
C LYS A 140 13.14 19.04 -19.97
N GLU A 141 13.14 18.09 -20.90
CA GLU A 141 12.05 17.11 -21.06
C GLU A 141 12.08 15.98 -20.02
N SER A 142 13.26 15.68 -19.45
CA SER A 142 13.41 14.57 -18.51
C SER A 142 13.36 15.03 -17.05
N PHE A 143 12.77 14.19 -16.19
CA PHE A 143 12.70 14.45 -14.75
C PHE A 143 14.10 14.56 -14.12
N LEU A 144 15.03 13.70 -14.53
CA LEU A 144 16.40 13.73 -13.99
C LEU A 144 17.12 15.01 -14.38
N ASP A 145 16.94 15.42 -15.63
CA ASP A 145 17.45 16.69 -16.15
C ASP A 145 16.90 17.90 -15.40
N THR A 146 15.62 17.87 -15.07
CA THR A 146 14.97 18.89 -14.24
C THR A 146 15.60 18.94 -12.85
N VAL A 147 15.74 17.77 -12.20
CA VAL A 147 16.35 17.67 -10.87
C VAL A 147 17.77 18.25 -10.89
N LEU A 148 18.59 17.91 -11.89
CA LEU A 148 19.96 18.44 -11.95
C LEU A 148 20.00 19.93 -12.26
N CYS A 149 19.14 20.42 -13.16
CA CYS A 149 19.02 21.85 -13.42
C CYS A 149 18.68 22.64 -12.14
N LEU A 150 17.64 22.19 -11.41
CA LEU A 150 17.28 22.81 -10.12
C LEU A 150 18.44 22.74 -9.11
N LYS A 151 19.28 21.70 -9.17
CA LYS A 151 20.45 21.57 -8.30
C LYS A 151 21.55 22.58 -8.67
N ASP A 152 21.82 22.75 -9.96
CA ASP A 152 22.85 23.67 -10.44
C ASP A 152 22.49 25.13 -10.10
N ASP A 153 21.20 25.44 -10.10
CA ASP A 153 20.68 26.77 -9.75
C ASP A 153 20.47 26.98 -8.24
N LEU A 154 20.53 25.92 -7.44
CA LEU A 154 20.48 25.99 -5.98
C LEU A 154 21.60 26.88 -5.41
N ASN A 155 22.78 26.85 -6.03
CA ASN A 155 23.95 27.62 -5.60
C ASN A 155 23.98 29.05 -6.17
N LYS A 156 23.04 29.41 -7.05
CA LYS A 156 23.01 30.71 -7.73
C LYS A 156 21.97 31.66 -7.15
N ASP A 157 21.32 31.28 -6.05
CA ASP A 157 20.18 31.98 -5.45
C ASP A 157 19.02 32.26 -6.43
N ALA A 158 18.97 31.50 -7.54
CA ALA A 158 17.97 31.67 -8.60
C ALA A 158 16.64 30.98 -8.27
N LEU A 159 16.65 30.02 -7.34
CA LEU A 159 15.45 29.33 -6.86
C LEU A 159 14.68 30.18 -5.85
N THR A 160 13.35 30.12 -5.91
CA THR A 160 12.53 30.62 -4.79
C THR A 160 12.93 29.96 -3.47
N LYS A 161 12.82 30.69 -2.35
CA LYS A 161 13.09 30.15 -1.00
C LYS A 161 12.34 28.84 -0.72
N ARG A 162 11.12 28.74 -1.25
CA ARG A 162 10.28 27.54 -1.10
C ARG A 162 10.88 26.35 -1.85
N CYS A 163 11.26 26.54 -3.11
CA CYS A 163 11.89 25.49 -3.89
C CYS A 163 13.27 25.11 -3.35
N SER A 164 14.12 26.09 -3.01
CA SER A 164 15.44 25.83 -2.43
C SER A 164 15.35 24.94 -1.18
N LYS A 165 14.38 25.21 -0.29
CA LYS A 165 14.13 24.34 0.87
C LYS A 165 13.75 22.92 0.43
N THR A 166 12.84 22.78 -0.54
CA THR A 166 12.41 21.47 -1.04
C THR A 166 13.55 20.69 -1.70
N VAL A 167 14.35 21.34 -2.55
CA VAL A 167 15.51 20.75 -3.23
C VAL A 167 16.53 20.24 -2.21
N ASN A 168 16.86 21.06 -1.20
CA ASN A 168 17.81 20.70 -0.14
C ASN A 168 17.37 19.49 0.71
N HIS A 169 16.05 19.30 0.87
CA HIS A 169 15.49 18.19 1.65
C HIS A 169 15.00 17.04 0.78
N CYS A 170 15.20 17.12 -0.55
CA CYS A 170 14.67 16.12 -1.44
C CYS A 170 15.64 14.92 -1.50
N PRO A 171 15.20 13.72 -1.10
CA PRO A 171 16.01 12.50 -1.12
C PRO A 171 16.79 12.27 -2.42
N ILE A 172 16.18 12.58 -3.56
CA ILE A 172 16.78 12.36 -4.88
C ILE A 172 18.04 13.22 -5.07
N PHE A 173 18.06 14.46 -4.56
CA PHE A 173 19.23 15.34 -4.70
C PHE A 173 20.41 14.84 -3.86
N MET A 174 20.13 14.26 -2.69
CA MET A 174 21.16 13.58 -1.89
C MET A 174 21.76 12.38 -2.63
N CYS A 175 20.95 11.63 -3.38
CA CYS A 175 21.45 10.54 -4.23
C CYS A 175 22.39 11.06 -5.31
N VAL A 176 22.05 12.20 -5.93
CA VAL A 176 22.89 12.84 -6.94
C VAL A 176 24.24 13.22 -6.34
N ASP A 177 24.29 13.80 -5.13
CA ASP A 177 25.56 14.10 -4.46
C ASP A 177 26.42 12.86 -4.22
N ILE A 178 25.79 11.77 -3.78
CA ILE A 178 26.48 10.50 -3.54
C ILE A 178 27.04 9.95 -4.85
N ALA A 179 26.26 9.99 -5.93
CA ALA A 179 26.68 9.51 -7.24
C ALA A 179 27.79 10.38 -7.85
N GLN A 180 27.68 11.71 -7.77
CA GLN A 180 28.73 12.62 -8.25
C GLN A 180 30.05 12.40 -7.48
N LYS A 181 29.99 12.14 -6.17
CA LYS A 181 31.18 11.78 -5.37
C LYS A 181 31.72 10.40 -5.70
N ALA A 182 30.85 9.43 -5.99
CA ALA A 182 31.24 8.06 -6.30
C ALA A 182 31.78 7.90 -7.73
N CYS A 183 31.40 8.79 -8.65
CA CYS A 183 31.82 8.77 -10.04
C CYS A 183 32.24 10.18 -10.48
N PRO A 184 33.42 10.66 -10.07
CA PRO A 184 33.89 12.01 -10.41
C PRO A 184 34.19 12.18 -11.91
N GLU A 185 34.35 11.08 -12.65
CA GLU A 185 34.71 11.09 -14.07
C GLU A 185 33.50 11.13 -15.02
N VAL A 186 32.27 11.22 -14.50
CA VAL A 186 31.08 11.30 -15.36
C VAL A 186 31.07 12.65 -16.10
N ALA A 187 31.35 12.61 -17.39
CA ALA A 187 31.39 13.78 -18.27
C ALA A 187 30.02 14.04 -18.92
N SER A 188 29.13 13.04 -18.90
CA SER A 188 27.79 13.13 -19.49
C SER A 188 26.67 12.74 -18.53
N MET A 189 25.47 13.21 -18.88
CA MET A 189 24.23 12.90 -18.18
C MET A 189 23.88 11.40 -18.18
N ASP A 190 24.19 10.70 -19.28
CA ASP A 190 23.95 9.26 -19.38
C ASP A 190 24.90 8.47 -18.50
N GLU A 191 26.17 8.90 -18.40
CA GLU A 191 27.14 8.32 -17.47
C GLU A 191 26.76 8.56 -16.00
N LEU A 192 26.29 9.77 -15.67
CA LEU A 192 25.78 10.06 -14.34
C LEU A 192 24.57 9.20 -14.03
N ARG A 193 23.66 8.99 -14.99
CA ARG A 193 22.52 8.07 -14.81
C ARG A 193 23.01 6.66 -14.48
N SER A 194 23.90 6.09 -15.30
CA SER A 194 24.46 4.76 -15.06
C SER A 194 25.21 4.68 -13.72
N CYS A 195 25.90 5.74 -13.32
CA CYS A 195 26.54 5.81 -12.01
C CYS A 195 25.53 5.77 -10.84
N ILE A 196 24.43 6.54 -10.94
CA ILE A 196 23.42 6.53 -9.87
C ILE A 196 22.76 5.15 -9.80
N GLU A 197 22.59 4.44 -10.92
CA GLU A 197 22.08 3.05 -10.93
C GLU A 197 22.99 2.09 -10.17
N VAL A 198 24.30 2.19 -10.36
CA VAL A 198 25.30 1.39 -9.63
C VAL A 198 25.34 1.75 -8.14
N ASN A 199 25.13 3.02 -7.80
CA ASN A 199 25.20 3.50 -6.42
C ASN A 199 23.83 3.59 -5.73
N ALA A 200 22.75 3.22 -6.40
CA ALA A 200 21.39 3.28 -5.87
C ALA A 200 21.23 2.59 -4.50
N PRO A 201 21.82 1.40 -4.24
CA PRO A 201 21.75 0.79 -2.91
C PRO A 201 22.40 1.65 -1.82
N LYS A 202 23.54 2.30 -2.12
CA LYS A 202 24.22 3.21 -1.18
C LYS A 202 23.37 4.44 -0.90
N CYS A 203 22.71 4.96 -1.93
CA CYS A 203 21.77 6.06 -1.82
C CYS A 203 20.57 5.68 -0.92
N ILE A 204 19.89 4.57 -1.21
CA ILE A 204 18.75 4.08 -0.43
C ILE A 204 19.14 3.88 1.04
N ASN A 205 20.30 3.26 1.31
CA ASN A 205 20.78 3.04 2.67
C ASN A 205 21.07 4.35 3.42
N LYS A 206 21.53 5.39 2.70
CA LYS A 206 21.80 6.71 3.29
C LYS A 206 20.54 7.58 3.46
N MET A 207 19.50 7.31 2.68
CA MET A 207 18.17 7.93 2.81
C MET A 207 17.30 7.25 3.88
N ALA A 208 17.54 5.97 4.16
CA ALA A 208 16.80 5.19 5.16
C ALA A 208 16.67 5.89 6.54
N PRO A 209 17.71 6.53 7.10
CA PRO A 209 17.59 7.25 8.37
C PRO A 209 16.97 8.66 8.26
N ILE A 210 16.69 9.18 7.06
CA ILE A 210 16.27 10.58 6.84
C ILE A 210 14.74 10.71 6.69
N HIS A 211 14.03 9.60 6.47
CA HIS A 211 12.60 9.61 6.15
C HIS A 211 11.66 9.06 7.20
N ASP A 212 12.13 8.89 8.44
CA ASP A 212 11.20 8.74 9.54
C ASP A 212 11.28 10.01 10.39
N PRO A 213 10.37 10.99 10.20
CA PRO A 213 10.26 12.18 11.05
C PRO A 213 10.27 11.82 12.54
N LEU A 214 9.77 10.62 12.89
CA LEU A 214 9.77 10.08 14.24
C LEU A 214 11.18 9.78 14.73
N SER A 215 12.08 9.28 13.88
CA SER A 215 13.45 8.89 14.29
C SER A 215 14.30 10.07 14.78
N GLY A 216 14.03 11.28 14.30
CA GLY A 216 14.69 12.51 14.74
C GLY A 216 14.06 13.07 16.01
N SER A 217 12.77 13.41 15.94
CA SER A 217 12.06 14.11 17.01
C SER A 217 11.67 13.21 18.19
N CYS A 218 11.48 11.91 17.97
CA CYS A 218 11.08 10.92 18.99
C CYS A 218 12.22 10.00 19.43
N LYS A 219 13.48 10.37 19.18
CA LYS A 219 14.61 9.47 19.41
C LYS A 219 14.70 8.94 20.84
N ASN A 220 14.35 9.76 21.83
CA ASN A 220 14.44 9.38 23.23
C ASN A 220 13.25 8.52 23.64
N GLU A 221 12.05 8.89 23.20
CA GLU A 221 10.78 8.22 23.42
C GLU A 221 10.77 6.84 22.78
N ILE A 222 11.31 6.71 21.56
CA ILE A 222 11.50 5.42 20.89
C ILE A 222 12.36 4.50 21.75
N LYS A 223 13.46 5.01 22.31
CA LYS A 223 14.35 4.24 23.18
C LYS A 223 13.75 3.97 24.56
N GLN A 224 12.83 4.80 25.03
CA GLN A 224 12.24 4.69 26.35
C GLN A 224 11.05 3.74 26.33
N TYR A 225 10.13 3.94 25.39
CA TYR A 225 8.84 3.28 25.32
C TYR A 225 8.79 2.16 24.27
N CYS A 226 9.59 2.26 23.21
CA CYS A 226 9.45 1.40 22.03
C CYS A 226 10.68 0.50 21.76
N ARG A 227 11.39 0.08 22.82
CA ARG A 227 12.63 -0.73 22.72
C ARG A 227 12.46 -2.02 21.92
N ASP A 228 11.32 -2.67 22.08
CA ASP A 228 11.01 -3.97 21.45
C ASP A 228 10.22 -3.82 20.14
N SER A 229 9.88 -2.59 19.76
CA SER A 229 9.21 -2.35 18.48
C SER A 229 10.21 -2.60 17.35
N ASN A 230 9.83 -3.43 16.38
CA ASN A 230 10.65 -3.59 15.19
C ASN A 230 10.74 -2.21 14.48
N SER A 231 11.90 -1.91 13.90
CA SER A 231 12.23 -0.62 13.28
C SER A 231 11.44 -0.29 12.01
N ARG A 232 10.31 -0.95 11.77
CA ARG A 232 9.36 -0.57 10.73
C ARG A 232 8.52 0.60 11.25
N SER A 233 8.37 1.62 10.41
CA SER A 233 7.70 2.88 10.75
C SER A 233 6.29 2.70 11.31
N VAL A 234 5.54 1.69 10.87
CA VAL A 234 4.15 1.45 11.33
C VAL A 234 4.10 0.96 12.78
N SER A 235 4.92 -0.02 13.17
CA SER A 235 4.95 -0.54 14.54
C SER A 235 5.54 0.47 15.52
N LEU A 236 6.54 1.23 15.06
CA LEU A 236 7.14 2.30 15.83
C LEU A 236 6.13 3.40 16.15
N TYR A 237 5.35 3.80 15.15
CA TYR A 237 4.30 4.78 15.30
C TYR A 237 3.19 4.32 16.25
N GLN A 238 2.68 3.09 16.10
CA GLN A 238 1.64 2.55 16.98
C GLN A 238 2.10 2.53 18.44
N CYS A 239 3.36 2.17 18.68
CA CYS A 239 3.95 2.24 20.00
C CYS A 239 4.04 3.68 20.53
N LEU A 240 4.57 4.62 19.75
CA LEU A 240 4.62 6.03 20.19
C LEU A 240 3.23 6.59 20.47
N LYS A 241 2.22 6.20 19.69
CA LYS A 241 0.83 6.62 19.88
C LYS A 241 0.21 6.04 21.15
N SER A 242 0.56 4.83 21.57
CA SER A 242 0.09 4.30 22.86
C SER A 242 0.72 4.99 24.07
N HIS A 243 1.74 5.82 23.84
CA HIS A 243 2.44 6.62 24.85
C HIS A 243 2.29 8.13 24.60
N GLU A 244 1.23 8.57 23.90
CA GLU A 244 1.04 9.96 23.46
C GLU A 244 1.17 10.99 24.59
N ASP A 245 0.58 10.69 25.76
CA ASP A 245 0.63 11.57 26.93
C ASP A 245 2.03 11.67 27.58
N ASP A 246 2.92 10.73 27.25
CA ASP A 246 4.28 10.61 27.78
C ASP A 246 5.35 11.09 26.78
N LEU A 247 4.95 11.57 25.59
CA LEU A 247 5.87 12.07 24.58
C LEU A 247 6.32 13.49 24.91
N SER A 248 7.56 13.85 24.55
CA SER A 248 7.92 15.27 24.53
C SER A 248 7.10 16.03 23.48
N GLU A 249 6.93 17.33 23.68
CA GLU A 249 6.20 18.20 22.75
C GLU A 249 6.73 18.09 21.30
N SER A 250 8.06 17.96 21.14
CA SER A 250 8.66 17.79 19.81
C SER A 250 8.33 16.43 19.17
N CYS A 251 8.22 15.37 19.97
CA CYS A 251 7.84 14.05 19.48
C CYS A 251 6.33 13.95 19.22
N GLU A 252 5.51 14.51 20.11
CA GLU A 252 4.06 14.60 19.94
C GLU A 252 3.71 15.30 18.62
N ASP A 253 4.30 16.48 18.37
CA ASP A 253 4.08 17.21 17.12
C ASP A 253 4.52 16.38 15.89
N ALA A 254 5.58 15.57 15.99
CA ALA A 254 6.03 14.71 14.89
C ALA A 254 5.13 13.49 14.64
N VAL A 255 4.62 12.87 15.72
CA VAL A 255 3.61 11.79 15.64
C VAL A 255 2.32 12.33 15.03
N ASP A 256 1.87 13.50 15.48
CA ASP A 256 0.67 14.16 14.98
C ASP A 256 0.82 14.66 13.53
N ASP A 257 1.99 15.14 13.13
CA ASP A 257 2.27 15.56 11.75
C ASP A 257 2.32 14.36 10.79
N HIS A 258 2.68 13.17 11.27
CA HIS A 258 2.72 11.98 10.44
C HIS A 258 1.32 11.47 10.07
N PHE A 259 0.29 11.78 10.86
CA PHE A 259 -1.11 11.45 10.56
C PHE A 259 -1.86 12.69 10.04
N GLU A 260 -2.17 12.71 8.74
CA GLU A 260 -2.96 13.76 8.05
C GLU A 260 -4.45 13.81 8.49
N HIS A 261 -4.74 13.69 9.79
CA HIS A 261 -6.10 13.62 10.33
C HIS A 261 -6.27 14.45 11.61
N LYS A 262 -5.62 15.62 11.69
CA LYS A 262 -5.69 16.55 12.83
C LYS A 262 -7.11 16.99 13.22
N CYS A 263 -8.09 16.77 12.36
CA CYS A 263 -9.49 17.10 12.60
C CYS A 263 -10.42 15.88 12.52
N ASP A 264 -9.95 14.64 12.38
CA ASP A 264 -10.84 13.49 12.09
C ASP A 264 -11.93 13.30 13.16
N GLY A 265 -11.59 13.45 14.44
CA GLY A 265 -12.56 13.38 15.52
C GLY A 265 -13.64 14.46 15.42
N ASP A 266 -13.23 15.71 15.19
CA ASP A 266 -14.14 16.84 15.01
C ASP A 266 -14.98 16.70 13.73
N ILE A 267 -14.37 16.23 12.63
CA ILE A 267 -15.07 16.00 11.37
C ILE A 267 -16.12 14.90 11.54
N LYS A 268 -15.74 13.76 12.12
CA LYS A 268 -16.66 12.64 12.31
C LYS A 268 -17.82 13.01 13.23
N THR A 269 -17.55 13.78 14.29
CA THR A 269 -18.55 14.13 15.30
C THR A 269 -19.46 15.27 14.83
N HIS A 270 -18.94 16.26 14.11
CA HIS A 270 -19.66 17.50 13.85
C HIS A 270 -19.84 17.86 12.37
N CYS A 271 -19.01 17.33 11.46
CA CYS A 271 -18.99 17.71 10.05
C CYS A 271 -19.10 16.52 9.08
N SER A 272 -19.57 15.37 9.55
CA SER A 272 -19.57 14.11 8.78
C SER A 272 -20.45 14.18 7.53
N GLN A 273 -21.43 15.08 7.50
CA GLN A 273 -22.31 15.27 6.36
C GLN A 273 -21.70 16.14 5.24
N HIS A 274 -20.50 16.68 5.44
CA HIS A 274 -19.91 17.65 4.53
C HIS A 274 -18.60 17.15 3.91
N ILE A 275 -18.41 17.48 2.64
CA ILE A 275 -17.20 17.18 1.87
C ILE A 275 -16.70 18.45 1.18
N GLY A 276 -15.42 18.48 0.79
CA GLY A 276 -14.84 19.61 0.05
C GLY A 276 -14.94 20.95 0.79
N GLU A 277 -15.42 21.99 0.09
CA GLU A 277 -15.52 23.35 0.65
C GLU A 277 -16.53 23.45 1.81
N LYS A 278 -17.61 22.68 1.77
CA LYS A 278 -18.62 22.66 2.84
C LYS A 278 -18.06 22.08 4.13
N LEU A 279 -17.15 21.10 4.03
CA LEU A 279 -16.45 20.54 5.18
C LEU A 279 -15.62 21.63 5.89
N MET A 280 -14.94 22.47 5.11
CA MET A 280 -14.13 23.56 5.66
C MET A 280 -14.98 24.66 6.29
N GLN A 281 -16.14 24.98 5.71
CA GLN A 281 -17.08 25.92 6.32
C GLN A 281 -17.59 25.39 7.67
N CYS A 282 -17.94 24.10 7.73
CA CYS A 282 -18.33 23.46 8.98
C CYS A 282 -17.21 23.51 10.03
N LEU A 283 -15.98 23.12 9.67
CA LEU A 283 -14.83 23.15 10.58
C LEU A 283 -14.54 24.55 11.12
N LYS A 284 -14.70 25.59 10.31
CA LYS A 284 -14.54 27.00 10.72
C LYS A 284 -15.65 27.47 11.66
N GLN A 285 -16.83 26.85 11.61
CA GLN A 285 -17.99 27.21 12.43
C GLN A 285 -18.08 26.39 13.72
N LEU A 286 -17.18 25.43 13.96
CA LEU A 286 -17.14 24.70 15.21
C LEU A 286 -16.89 25.66 16.38
N GLN A 287 -17.80 25.65 17.34
CA GLN A 287 -17.66 26.47 18.55
C GLN A 287 -16.51 25.96 19.43
N ASN A 288 -16.28 24.64 19.45
CA ASN A 288 -15.29 23.98 20.30
C ASN A 288 -14.50 22.89 19.55
N PRO A 289 -13.75 23.21 18.49
CA PRO A 289 -12.87 22.22 17.86
C PRO A 289 -11.79 21.80 18.86
N THR A 290 -11.34 20.54 18.77
CA THR A 290 -10.18 20.09 19.55
C THR A 290 -8.99 21.03 19.36
N LYS A 291 -8.12 21.15 20.37
CA LYS A 291 -6.92 22.00 20.29
C LYS A 291 -6.07 21.69 19.04
N LYS A 292 -5.98 20.41 18.67
CA LYS A 292 -5.30 19.91 17.47
C LYS A 292 -5.96 20.40 16.18
N CYS A 293 -7.29 20.28 16.06
CA CYS A 293 -8.01 20.77 14.90
C CYS A 293 -7.99 22.30 14.80
N LYS A 294 -8.11 23.01 15.94
CA LYS A 294 -7.99 24.47 16.00
C LYS A 294 -6.61 24.96 15.51
N LYS A 295 -5.52 24.33 15.96
CA LYS A 295 -4.14 24.61 15.48
C LYS A 295 -4.05 24.39 13.97
N ALA A 296 -4.60 23.29 13.46
CA ALA A 296 -4.62 22.96 12.03
C ALA A 296 -5.42 23.94 11.16
N ILE A 297 -6.62 24.35 11.60
CA ILE A 297 -7.47 25.34 10.91
C ILE A 297 -6.77 26.70 10.82
N THR A 298 -6.03 27.08 11.87
CA THR A 298 -5.39 28.40 11.97
C THR A 298 -4.07 28.47 11.20
N GLN A 299 -3.27 27.40 11.21
CA GLN A 299 -1.92 27.37 10.61
C GLN A 299 -1.93 27.23 9.08
N ASN A 300 -2.98 26.62 8.51
CA ASN A 300 -3.01 26.27 7.09
C ASN A 300 -4.15 27.01 6.37
N GLY A 301 -4.01 28.32 6.17
CA GLY A 301 -5.01 29.16 5.48
C GLY A 301 -5.37 28.72 4.04
N ASN A 302 -4.59 27.82 3.43
CA ASN A 302 -4.89 27.18 2.14
C ASN A 302 -4.89 25.65 2.30
N ILE A 303 -6.06 25.08 2.59
CA ILE A 303 -6.29 23.65 2.74
C ILE A 303 -7.33 23.20 1.70
N LEU A 304 -6.87 22.85 0.49
CA LEU A 304 -7.67 22.05 -0.45
C LEU A 304 -7.42 20.54 -0.28
N ARG A 305 -6.41 20.13 0.51
CA ARG A 305 -6.02 18.71 0.65
C ARG A 305 -6.93 17.85 1.52
N TYR A 306 -7.65 18.43 2.49
CA TYR A 306 -8.43 17.64 3.45
C TYR A 306 -9.79 17.18 2.91
N GLY A 307 -10.41 17.97 2.01
CA GLY A 307 -11.76 17.71 1.51
C GLY A 307 -11.90 16.47 0.63
N PHE A 308 -10.83 16.05 -0.06
CA PHE A 308 -10.87 14.96 -1.04
C PHE A 308 -10.73 13.55 -0.41
N ARG A 309 -10.05 13.44 0.74
CA ARG A 309 -9.84 12.13 1.41
C ARG A 309 -10.97 11.76 2.37
N VAL A 310 -11.47 12.69 3.18
CA VAL A 310 -12.51 12.38 4.18
C VAL A 310 -13.84 12.01 3.53
N GLY A 311 -14.16 12.62 2.37
CA GLY A 311 -15.36 12.25 1.61
C GLY A 311 -15.40 10.77 1.22
N ASN A 312 -14.26 10.13 0.97
CA ASN A 312 -14.20 8.72 0.63
C ASN A 312 -14.34 7.78 1.84
N SER A 313 -13.83 8.16 3.02
CA SER A 313 -13.98 7.35 4.25
C SER A 313 -15.36 7.47 4.90
N VAL A 314 -16.05 8.61 4.72
CA VAL A 314 -17.39 8.82 5.28
C VAL A 314 -18.48 8.26 4.35
N LEU A 315 -18.32 8.35 3.02
CA LEU A 315 -19.25 7.69 2.08
C LEU A 315 -19.20 6.16 2.18
N ALA A 316 -18.05 5.57 2.55
CA ALA A 316 -17.94 4.13 2.81
C ALA A 316 -18.70 3.67 4.05
N ASN A 317 -18.99 4.57 5.01
CA ASN A 317 -19.66 4.23 6.28
C ASN A 317 -21.13 4.69 6.35
N ASN A 318 -21.56 5.65 5.54
CA ASN A 318 -22.92 6.22 5.61
C ASN A 318 -23.95 5.61 4.65
N GLY A 319 -23.63 4.49 3.99
CA GLY A 319 -24.56 3.77 3.10
C GLY A 319 -25.67 2.99 3.80
N HIS A 320 -26.10 3.35 5.02
CA HIS A 320 -27.01 2.54 5.83
C HIS A 320 -27.97 3.33 6.75
N ALA A 321 -28.37 4.54 6.37
CA ALA A 321 -29.42 5.27 7.09
C ALA A 321 -30.82 4.94 6.54
N ASP A 322 -31.25 3.67 6.67
CA ASP A 322 -32.69 3.31 6.64
C ASP A 322 -33.01 1.90 7.20
N VAL A 323 -32.21 1.39 8.14
CA VAL A 323 -32.49 0.10 8.82
C VAL A 323 -32.19 0.23 10.32
N GLN A 324 -33.01 0.99 11.04
CA GLN A 324 -32.95 1.08 12.50
C GLN A 324 -34.16 0.39 13.16
N GLU A 325 -34.60 -0.76 12.63
CA GLU A 325 -35.62 -1.61 13.27
C GLU A 325 -35.30 -3.12 13.32
N HIS A 326 -34.07 -3.57 12.98
CA HIS A 326 -33.72 -5.01 12.99
C HIS A 326 -32.50 -5.43 13.83
N ILE A 327 -32.02 -4.59 14.76
CA ILE A 327 -30.84 -4.93 15.58
C ILE A 327 -31.16 -5.98 16.69
N ASN A 328 -32.42 -6.30 16.94
CA ASN A 328 -32.78 -7.33 17.93
C ASN A 328 -32.79 -8.77 17.38
N ASP A 329 -32.74 -8.99 16.06
CA ASP A 329 -32.84 -10.35 15.48
C ASP A 329 -31.48 -11.05 15.31
N GLY A 330 -30.39 -10.29 15.15
CA GLY A 330 -29.04 -10.85 14.98
C GLY A 330 -28.52 -11.57 16.24
N HIS A 331 -28.89 -11.08 17.42
CA HIS A 331 -28.51 -11.72 18.69
C HIS A 331 -29.29 -13.02 18.92
N ALA A 332 -30.55 -13.09 18.50
CA ALA A 332 -31.35 -14.32 18.58
C ALA A 332 -30.75 -15.42 17.68
N MET A 333 -30.30 -15.07 16.48
CA MET A 333 -29.68 -16.05 15.58
C MET A 333 -28.33 -16.56 16.11
N LEU A 334 -27.51 -15.68 16.69
CA LEU A 334 -26.24 -16.07 17.31
C LEU A 334 -26.46 -16.99 18.53
N ILE A 335 -27.46 -16.70 19.35
CA ILE A 335 -27.82 -17.54 20.50
C ILE A 335 -28.29 -18.93 20.03
N LEU A 336 -29.13 -19.01 18.98
CA LEU A 336 -29.59 -20.28 18.42
C LEU A 336 -28.45 -21.12 17.81
N LEU A 337 -27.47 -20.47 17.17
CA LEU A 337 -26.28 -21.14 16.65
C LEU A 337 -25.38 -21.69 17.78
N ILE A 338 -25.17 -20.92 18.85
CA ILE A 338 -24.40 -21.36 20.01
C ILE A 338 -25.12 -22.52 20.72
N SER A 339 -26.43 -22.45 20.93
CA SER A 339 -27.21 -23.54 21.53
C SER A 339 -27.15 -24.83 20.71
N SER A 340 -27.17 -24.73 19.37
CA SER A 340 -27.06 -25.89 18.48
C SER A 340 -25.69 -26.55 18.56
N LEU A 341 -24.61 -25.75 18.63
CA LEU A 341 -23.25 -26.28 18.78
C LEU A 341 -23.04 -26.98 20.14
N VAL A 342 -23.63 -26.46 21.21
CA VAL A 342 -23.60 -27.12 22.53
C VAL A 342 -24.37 -28.45 22.50
N ALA A 343 -25.53 -28.51 21.84
CA ALA A 343 -26.29 -29.77 21.70
C ALA A 343 -25.51 -30.84 20.90
N ILE A 344 -24.85 -30.44 19.80
CA ILE A 344 -24.04 -31.36 18.98
C ILE A 344 -22.84 -31.90 19.77
N THR A 345 -22.13 -31.04 20.51
CA THR A 345 -20.98 -31.45 21.31
C THR A 345 -21.36 -32.40 22.44
N VAL A 346 -22.48 -32.16 23.12
CA VAL A 346 -23.00 -33.08 24.16
C VAL A 346 -23.39 -34.43 23.56
N THR A 347 -24.03 -34.44 22.39
CA THR A 347 -24.46 -35.68 21.71
C THR A 347 -23.26 -36.50 21.25
N LEU A 348 -22.24 -35.86 20.66
CA LEU A 348 -20.99 -36.53 20.28
C LEU A 348 -20.24 -37.08 21.49
N ALA A 349 -20.19 -36.34 22.60
CA ALA A 349 -19.56 -36.83 23.83
C ALA A 349 -20.28 -38.07 24.39
N ALA A 350 -21.62 -38.07 24.38
CA ALA A 350 -22.41 -39.24 24.80
C ALA A 350 -22.19 -40.45 23.88
N PHE A 351 -22.12 -40.23 22.56
CA PHE A 351 -21.89 -41.30 21.59
C PHE A 351 -20.49 -41.92 21.75
N LEU A 352 -19.46 -41.09 21.91
CA LEU A 352 -18.09 -41.55 22.18
C LEU A 352 -17.98 -42.30 23.52
N TYR A 353 -18.73 -41.85 24.54
CA TYR A 353 -18.79 -42.54 25.83
C TYR A 353 -19.45 -43.92 25.70
N ALA A 354 -20.52 -44.04 24.91
CA ALA A 354 -21.19 -45.32 24.65
C ALA A 354 -20.29 -46.30 23.85
N PHE A 355 -19.56 -45.80 22.84
CA PHE A 355 -18.63 -46.62 22.06
C PHE A 355 -17.48 -47.17 22.91
N ARG A 356 -16.97 -46.38 23.86
CA ARG A 356 -15.89 -46.80 24.76
C ARG A 356 -16.32 -47.90 25.74
N ARG A 357 -17.62 -48.12 25.91
CA ARG A 357 -18.17 -49.10 26.86
C ARG A 357 -18.64 -50.40 26.22
N SER A 358 -18.51 -50.55 24.89
CA SER A 358 -18.82 -51.84 24.26
C SER A 358 -17.71 -52.84 24.58
N PRO A 359 -18.02 -53.93 25.31
CA PRO A 359 -17.05 -55.00 25.54
C PRO A 359 -16.77 -55.69 24.20
N VAL A 360 -15.51 -55.66 23.78
CA VAL A 360 -15.02 -56.45 22.65
C VAL A 360 -15.17 -57.92 23.04
N SER A 361 -16.15 -58.60 22.46
CA SER A 361 -16.24 -60.06 22.47
C SER A 361 -15.10 -60.59 21.60
N GLN A 362 -14.09 -61.16 22.24
CA GLN A 362 -13.09 -61.99 21.58
C GLN A 362 -13.75 -63.33 21.27
N ASP A 363 -14.05 -63.57 19.99
CA ASP A 363 -14.23 -64.92 19.49
C ASP A 363 -13.17 -65.19 18.42
N ASP A 364 -12.46 -66.28 18.66
CA ASP A 364 -11.41 -66.88 17.86
C ASP A 364 -11.89 -67.28 16.46
N ALA A 365 -11.07 -67.01 15.43
CA ALA A 365 -11.10 -67.79 14.20
C ALA A 365 -9.73 -67.76 13.51
N THR A 366 -8.91 -68.70 13.94
CA THR A 366 -7.73 -69.21 13.24
C THR A 366 -8.14 -69.77 11.88
N THR A 367 -7.66 -69.23 10.76
CA THR A 367 -7.55 -70.01 9.51
C THR A 367 -6.37 -69.54 8.68
N SER A 368 -5.33 -70.37 8.71
CA SER A 368 -4.21 -70.44 7.77
C SER A 368 -4.72 -70.73 6.35
N LEU A 369 -4.08 -70.14 5.33
CA LEU A 369 -3.68 -70.81 4.07
C LEU A 369 -3.00 -69.81 3.10
N VAL A 370 -1.67 -69.95 3.01
CA VAL A 370 -0.80 -69.76 1.82
C VAL A 370 -1.03 -70.97 0.87
N PRO A 371 -0.69 -71.03 -0.45
CA PRO A 371 0.10 -70.14 -1.33
C PRO A 371 -0.53 -69.85 -2.71
N SER A 372 0.09 -68.97 -3.51
CA SER A 372 0.77 -69.33 -4.78
C SER A 372 0.86 -68.17 -5.78
N SER A 373 2.09 -67.96 -6.27
CA SER A 373 2.44 -67.20 -7.48
C SER A 373 2.12 -68.04 -8.72
N PRO A 374 1.93 -67.45 -9.91
CA PRO A 374 3.05 -67.49 -10.84
C PRO A 374 3.25 -66.22 -11.71
N ALA A 375 4.37 -66.27 -12.41
CA ALA A 375 5.04 -65.27 -13.22
C ALA A 375 4.39 -64.95 -14.59
N THR A 376 5.04 -63.98 -15.26
CA THR A 376 5.05 -63.66 -16.72
C THR A 376 3.76 -63.04 -17.27
N GLU A 377 3.80 -61.93 -18.02
CA GLU A 377 4.18 -61.95 -19.45
C GLU A 377 4.51 -60.55 -20.01
N TYR A 378 5.49 -60.54 -20.92
CA TYR A 378 5.90 -59.49 -21.85
C TYR A 378 4.76 -59.08 -22.79
N VAL A 379 4.54 -57.78 -23.07
CA VAL A 379 4.16 -57.32 -24.42
C VAL A 379 4.82 -55.98 -24.74
N ARG A 380 5.64 -56.01 -25.78
CA ARG A 380 6.21 -54.90 -26.53
C ARG A 380 5.28 -54.65 -27.72
N ILE A 381 4.86 -53.42 -27.96
CA ILE A 381 4.48 -52.91 -29.30
C ILE A 381 5.22 -51.60 -29.49
#